data_AF-A0A6C0LDD9-F1
#
_entry.id   AF-A0A6C0LDD9-F1
#
_cell.length_a   1.000
_cell.length_b   1.000
_cell.length_c   1.000
_cell.angle_alpha   90.00
_cell.angle_beta   90.00
_cell.angle_gamma   90.00
#
_symmetry.space_group_name_H-M   'P 1'
#
loop_
_entity.id
_entity.type
_entity.pdbx_description
1 polymer ?
#
loop_
_entity_poly.entity_id
_entity_poly.type
_entity_poly.pdbx_seq_one_letter_code
_entity_poly.pdbx_strand_id
1 'polypeptide(L)'
;MSDTNTYHECINIIEDKKNLNHSELLSKWESFKKKFPRLYEMLIITDTVDLTLLKFLCDSAEKQKKLSEDEKLENDFEIGEKLAHRYIYDKFPEPTNEQKEFIKESLRKKIKNGETFNATSQIKKN
;
A
#
# COMPACT_ATOMS: atom_id res chain seq x y z
N MET A 1 14.53 18.76 -8.33
CA MET A 1 14.87 17.46 -8.97
C MET A 1 13.60 16.62 -8.94
N SER A 2 13.26 15.97 -10.06
CA SER A 2 11.89 15.63 -10.50
C SER A 2 10.97 14.92 -9.48
N ASP A 3 10.06 15.70 -8.88
CA ASP A 3 8.93 15.25 -8.05
C ASP A 3 7.76 14.73 -8.92
N THR A 4 8.01 13.73 -9.76
CA THR A 4 6.94 13.04 -10.49
C THR A 4 6.30 12.04 -9.52
N ASN A 5 5.44 12.55 -8.64
CA ASN A 5 4.72 11.79 -7.60
C ASN A 5 3.96 10.61 -8.24
N THR A 6 4.25 9.38 -7.82
CA THR A 6 3.56 8.13 -8.26
C THR A 6 2.04 8.30 -8.32
N TYR A 7 1.48 9.10 -7.41
CA TYR A 7 0.07 9.50 -7.43
C TYR A 7 -0.36 10.21 -8.72
N HIS A 8 0.41 11.19 -9.21
CA HIS A 8 0.11 11.90 -10.46
C HIS A 8 0.14 10.97 -11.67
N GLU A 9 1.07 10.00 -11.71
CA GLU A 9 1.07 8.97 -12.76
C GLU A 9 -0.21 8.12 -12.71
N CYS A 10 -0.69 7.77 -11.52
CA CYS A 10 -1.96 7.05 -11.36
C CYS A 10 -3.16 7.90 -11.82
N ILE A 11 -3.22 9.19 -11.44
CA ILE A 11 -4.30 10.10 -11.88
C ILE A 11 -4.31 10.26 -13.40
N ASN A 12 -3.15 10.44 -14.02
CA ASN A 12 -3.05 10.57 -15.47
C ASN A 12 -3.57 9.31 -16.17
N ILE A 13 -3.28 8.12 -15.65
CA ILE A 13 -3.79 6.86 -16.21
C ILE A 13 -5.32 6.74 -16.06
N ILE A 14 -5.88 7.18 -14.94
CA ILE A 14 -7.33 7.19 -14.70
C ILE A 14 -8.04 8.16 -15.67
N GLU A 15 -7.48 9.36 -15.86
CA GLU A 15 -8.05 10.35 -16.77
C GLU A 15 -7.87 9.96 -18.24
N ASP A 16 -6.71 9.41 -18.61
CA ASP A 16 -6.47 8.89 -19.95
C ASP A 16 -7.50 7.79 -20.29
N LYS A 17 -7.86 6.90 -19.35
CA LYS A 17 -8.89 5.86 -19.55
C LYS A 17 -10.26 6.43 -19.92
N LYS A 18 -10.58 7.65 -19.47
CA LYS A 18 -11.86 8.32 -19.76
C LYS A 18 -11.86 9.05 -21.10
N ASN A 19 -10.70 9.54 -21.54
CA ASN A 19 -10.60 10.54 -22.60
C ASN A 19 -9.92 10.03 -23.88
N LEU A 20 -9.08 8.99 -23.80
CA LEU A 20 -8.31 8.48 -24.94
C LEU A 20 -8.92 7.21 -25.54
N ASN A 21 -8.65 6.98 -26.82
CA ASN A 21 -9.05 5.75 -27.48
C ASN A 21 -8.06 4.60 -27.19
N HIS A 22 -8.48 3.36 -27.45
CA HIS A 22 -7.71 2.15 -27.08
C HIS A 22 -6.29 2.12 -27.65
N SER A 23 -6.08 2.65 -28.86
CA SER A 23 -4.77 2.68 -29.52
C SER A 23 -3.80 3.63 -28.83
N GLU A 24 -4.29 4.81 -28.44
CA GLU A 24 -3.50 5.84 -27.74
C GLU A 24 -3.15 5.43 -26.30
N LEU A 25 -4.03 4.65 -25.66
CA LEU A 25 -3.85 4.16 -24.30
C LEU A 25 -2.79 3.06 -24.18
N LEU A 26 -2.65 2.22 -25.20
CA LEU A 26 -1.91 0.96 -25.12
C LEU A 26 -0.45 1.16 -24.68
N SER A 27 0.23 2.12 -25.29
CA SER A 27 1.65 2.39 -25.02
C SER A 27 1.88 2.96 -23.60
N LYS A 28 0.98 3.84 -23.15
CA LYS A 28 1.03 4.43 -21.81
C LYS A 28 0.74 3.37 -20.73
N TRP A 29 -0.26 2.53 -20.98
CA TRP A 29 -0.62 1.43 -20.07
C TRP A 29 0.47 0.39 -19.94
N GLU A 30 1.10 -0.03 -21.04
CA GLU A 30 2.20 -0.99 -20.98
C GLU A 30 3.41 -0.44 -20.22
N SER A 31 3.72 0.86 -20.40
CA SER A 31 4.79 1.52 -19.63
C SER A 31 4.46 1.60 -18.14
N PHE A 32 3.23 1.99 -17.80
CA PHE A 32 2.78 2.07 -16.41
C PHE A 32 2.71 0.68 -15.75
N LYS A 33 2.18 -0.32 -16.44
CA LYS A 33 2.12 -1.72 -15.99
C LYS A 33 3.50 -2.30 -15.69
N LYS A 34 4.49 -2.01 -16.53
CA LYS A 34 5.88 -2.44 -16.27
C LYS A 34 6.47 -1.80 -15.02
N LYS A 35 6.13 -0.54 -14.76
CA LYS A 35 6.63 0.21 -13.61
C LYS A 35 5.89 -0.12 -12.31
N PHE A 36 4.58 -0.32 -12.40
CA PHE A 36 3.67 -0.51 -11.26
C PHE A 36 2.59 -1.56 -11.54
N PRO A 37 2.95 -2.85 -11.67
CA PRO A 37 2.03 -3.90 -12.12
C PRO A 37 0.81 -4.07 -11.22
N ARG A 38 0.99 -3.98 -9.89
CA ARG A 38 -0.10 -4.10 -8.91
C ARG A 38 -1.04 -2.90 -8.91
N LEU A 39 -0.50 -1.68 -9.04
CA LEU A 39 -1.33 -0.48 -9.17
C LEU A 39 -2.11 -0.52 -10.48
N TYR A 40 -1.49 -0.98 -11.57
CA TYR A 40 -2.18 -1.17 -12.84
C TYR A 40 -3.36 -2.15 -12.71
N GLU A 41 -3.16 -3.32 -12.11
CA GLU A 41 -4.25 -4.28 -11.85
C GLU A 41 -5.41 -3.61 -11.09
N MET A 42 -5.11 -2.88 -10.01
CA MET A 42 -6.12 -2.19 -9.19
C MET A 42 -6.89 -1.13 -9.99
N LEU A 43 -6.19 -0.30 -10.77
CA LEU A 43 -6.80 0.78 -11.56
C LEU A 43 -7.63 0.26 -12.74
N ILE A 44 -7.35 -0.96 -13.22
CA ILE A 44 -8.08 -1.60 -14.31
C ILE A 44 -9.32 -2.34 -13.80
N ILE A 45 -9.18 -3.10 -12.71
CA ILE A 45 -10.23 -3.99 -12.18
C ILE A 45 -11.39 -3.21 -11.55
N THR A 46 -11.09 -2.06 -10.94
CA THR A 46 -12.08 -1.29 -10.17
C THR A 46 -12.63 -0.14 -11.00
N ASP A 47 -13.95 -0.10 -11.20
CA ASP A 47 -14.62 1.00 -11.91
C ASP A 47 -14.55 2.32 -11.11
N THR A 48 -14.52 2.21 -9.79
CA THR A 48 -14.37 3.34 -8.87
C THR A 48 -13.07 3.20 -8.08
N VAL A 49 -12.10 4.05 -8.38
CA VAL A 49 -10.85 4.15 -7.62
C VAL A 49 -11.05 5.19 -6.53
N ASP A 50 -10.81 4.80 -5.27
CA ASP A 50 -10.75 5.78 -4.20
C ASP A 50 -9.44 6.57 -4.26
N LEU A 51 -9.54 7.78 -4.81
CA LEU A 51 -8.42 8.70 -4.97
C LEU A 51 -7.83 9.15 -3.63
N THR A 52 -8.64 9.25 -2.57
CA THR A 52 -8.15 9.66 -1.24
C THR A 52 -7.26 8.58 -0.64
N LEU A 53 -7.67 7.32 -0.72
CA LEU A 53 -6.83 6.20 -0.25
C LEU A 53 -5.60 6.02 -1.14
N LEU A 54 -5.75 6.11 -2.45
CA LEU A 54 -4.64 6.01 -3.40
C LEU A 54 -3.57 7.07 -3.11
N LYS A 55 -3.98 8.33 -2.91
CA LYS A 55 -3.06 9.41 -2.54
C LYS A 55 -2.32 9.11 -1.24
N PHE A 56 -3.06 8.70 -0.21
CA PHE A 56 -2.47 8.33 1.07
C PHE A 56 -1.42 7.22 0.92
N LEU A 57 -1.73 6.14 0.21
CA LEU A 57 -0.79 5.03 0.02
C LEU A 57 0.45 5.44 -0.77
N CYS A 58 0.28 6.25 -1.83
CA CYS A 58 1.41 6.79 -2.59
C CYS A 58 2.29 7.69 -1.73
N ASP A 59 1.70 8.63 -0.97
CA ASP A 59 2.43 9.55 -0.11
C ASP A 59 3.17 8.77 1.01
N SER A 60 2.50 7.79 1.62
CA SER A 60 3.10 6.91 2.64
C SER A 60 4.25 6.07 2.09
N ALA A 61 4.16 5.55 0.86
CA ALA A 61 5.23 4.79 0.22
C ALA A 61 6.44 5.67 -0.12
N GLU A 62 6.22 6.92 -0.55
CA GLU A 62 7.31 7.87 -0.77
C GLU A 62 7.98 8.31 0.55
N LYS A 63 7.19 8.50 1.60
CA LYS A 63 7.69 8.76 2.97
C LYS A 63 8.57 7.60 3.42
N GLN A 64 8.11 6.35 3.26
CA GLN A 64 8.81 5.12 3.68
C GLN A 64 10.26 5.04 3.17
N LYS A 65 10.53 5.51 1.94
CA LYS A 65 11.88 5.48 1.34
C LYS A 65 12.91 6.31 2.10
N LYS A 66 12.47 7.31 2.87
CA LYS A 66 13.32 8.30 3.55
C LYS A 66 13.46 8.04 5.06
N LEU A 67 12.69 7.09 5.60
CA LEU A 67 12.64 6.80 7.04
C LEU A 67 13.72 5.79 7.46
N SER A 68 14.14 5.87 8.73
CA SER A 68 14.93 4.83 9.39
C SER A 68 14.11 3.53 9.59
N GLU A 69 14.74 2.42 9.97
CA GLU A 69 14.02 1.15 10.14
C GLU A 69 12.93 1.20 11.22
N ASP A 70 13.19 1.85 12.35
CA ASP A 70 12.18 2.00 13.42
C ASP A 70 11.02 2.91 12.96
N GLU A 71 11.32 3.99 12.25
CA GLU A 71 10.28 4.89 11.71
C GLU A 71 9.48 4.25 10.57
N LYS A 72 10.11 3.39 9.76
CA LYS A 72 9.44 2.58 8.73
C LYS A 72 8.41 1.66 9.36
N LEU A 73 8.76 1.01 10.47
CA LEU A 73 7.83 0.15 11.20
C LEU A 73 6.63 0.94 11.71
N GLU A 74 6.83 2.11 12.31
CA GLU A 74 5.71 2.93 12.78
C GLU A 74 4.83 3.41 11.63
N ASN A 75 5.44 3.81 10.51
CA ASN A 75 4.69 4.20 9.33
C ASN A 75 3.88 3.01 8.75
N ASP A 76 4.41 1.79 8.78
CA ASP A 76 3.67 0.58 8.37
C ASP A 76 2.49 0.30 9.30
N PHE A 77 2.64 0.51 10.61
CA PHE A 77 1.54 0.43 11.58
C PHE A 77 0.46 1.48 11.31
N GLU A 78 0.83 2.74 11.07
CA GLU A 78 -0.13 3.81 10.74
C GLU A 78 -0.94 3.49 9.48
N ILE A 79 -0.27 2.96 8.44
CA ILE A 79 -0.92 2.52 7.21
C ILE A 79 -1.88 1.36 7.51
N GLY A 80 -1.42 0.35 8.25
CA GLY A 80 -2.21 -0.82 8.63
C GLY A 80 -3.46 -0.44 9.42
N GLU A 81 -3.33 0.45 10.40
CA GLU A 81 -4.43 0.95 11.23
C GLU A 81 -5.50 1.62 10.37
N LYS A 82 -5.08 2.50 9.45
CA LYS A 82 -6.00 3.22 8.55
C LYS A 82 -6.72 2.27 7.59
N LEU A 83 -6.06 1.21 7.13
CA LEU A 83 -6.69 0.16 6.32
C LEU A 83 -7.66 -0.67 7.16
N ALA A 84 -7.30 -1.03 8.39
CA ALA A 84 -8.13 -1.83 9.28
C ALA A 84 -9.43 -1.09 9.68
N HIS A 85 -9.34 0.20 10.02
CA HIS A 85 -10.52 1.04 10.24
C HIS A 85 -11.47 1.06 9.06
N ARG A 86 -10.93 0.97 7.85
CA ARG A 86 -11.72 1.09 6.63
C ARG A 86 -12.37 -0.20 6.17
N TYR A 87 -11.74 -1.35 6.45
CA TYR A 87 -12.12 -2.62 5.82
C TYR A 87 -12.28 -3.81 6.79
N ILE A 88 -11.87 -3.66 8.05
CA ILE A 88 -11.80 -4.77 9.02
C ILE A 88 -12.63 -4.47 10.27
N TYR A 89 -12.49 -3.30 10.88
CA TYR A 89 -13.08 -3.02 12.20
C TYR A 89 -14.60 -2.83 12.17
N ASP A 90 -15.19 -2.77 10.98
CA ASP A 90 -16.63 -2.91 10.78
C ASP A 90 -17.13 -4.34 11.08
N LYS A 91 -16.26 -5.34 10.93
CA LYS A 91 -16.60 -6.78 11.07
C LYS A 91 -15.94 -7.44 12.27
N PHE A 92 -14.84 -6.89 12.76
CA PHE A 92 -14.07 -7.43 13.87
C PHE A 92 -13.86 -6.34 14.92
N PRO A 93 -13.86 -6.68 16.21
CA PRO A 93 -13.60 -5.70 17.25
C PRO A 93 -12.21 -5.09 17.08
N GLU A 94 -12.14 -3.77 17.16
CA GLU A 94 -10.89 -3.04 17.17
C GLU A 94 -10.06 -3.44 18.40
N PRO A 95 -8.75 -3.76 18.24
CA PRO A 95 -7.89 -4.07 19.36
C PRO A 95 -7.68 -2.84 20.25
N THR A 96 -7.49 -3.07 21.55
CA THR A 96 -7.20 -1.99 22.49
C THR A 96 -5.81 -1.39 22.25
N ASN A 97 -5.57 -0.17 22.73
CA ASN A 97 -4.25 0.46 22.65
C ASN A 97 -3.15 -0.39 23.31
N GLU A 98 -3.47 -1.05 24.42
CA GLU A 98 -2.54 -1.96 25.10
C GLU A 98 -2.18 -3.17 24.21
N GLN A 99 -3.16 -3.74 23.50
CA GLN A 99 -2.92 -4.84 22.56
C GLN A 99 -2.08 -4.39 21.37
N LYS A 100 -2.35 -3.19 20.82
CA LYS A 100 -1.60 -2.60 19.72
C LYS A 100 -0.13 -2.37 20.11
N GLU A 101 0.13 -1.78 21.28
CA GLU A 101 1.50 -1.55 21.76
C GLU A 101 2.24 -2.85 22.08
N PHE A 102 1.58 -3.84 22.66
CA PHE A 102 2.18 -5.17 22.87
C PHE A 102 2.64 -5.81 21.55
N ILE A 103 1.83 -5.70 20.49
CA ILE A 103 2.18 -6.22 19.16
C ILE A 103 3.35 -5.45 18.56
N LYS A 104 3.35 -4.11 18.65
CA LYS A 104 4.46 -3.26 18.19
C LYS A 104 5.78 -3.62 18.88
N GLU A 105 5.78 -3.72 20.21
CA GLU A 105 6.98 -4.11 20.95
C GLU A 105 7.47 -5.50 20.58
N SER A 106 6.54 -6.44 20.42
CA SER A 106 6.86 -7.81 20.00
C SER A 106 7.52 -7.83 18.62
N LEU A 107 7.01 -7.03 17.67
CA LEU A 107 7.58 -6.90 16.33
C LEU A 107 8.96 -6.24 16.35
N ARG A 108 9.13 -5.15 17.11
CA ARG A 108 10.44 -4.49 17.29
C ARG A 108 11.49 -5.46 17.83
N LYS A 109 11.13 -6.27 18.83
CA LYS A 109 12.03 -7.30 19.40
C LYS A 109 12.44 -8.34 18.36
N LYS A 110 11.50 -8.84 17.56
CA LYS A 110 11.77 -9.82 16.49
C LYS A 110 12.71 -9.26 15.43
N ILE A 111 12.46 -8.03 14.96
CA ILE A 111 13.30 -7.36 13.97
C ILE A 111 14.73 -7.17 14.52
N LYS A 112 14.86 -6.70 15.78
CA LYS A 112 16.17 -6.52 16.44
C LYS A 112 16.94 -7.82 16.62
N ASN A 113 16.24 -8.94 16.79
CA ASN A 113 16.85 -10.27 16.90
C ASN A 113 17.18 -10.90 15.53
N GLY A 114 16.93 -10.19 14.42
CA GLY A 114 17.14 -10.69 13.07
C GLY A 114 16.11 -11.73 12.61
N GLU A 115 14.99 -11.88 13.34
CA GLU A 115 13.90 -12.77 12.94
C GLU A 115 13.12 -12.13 11.79
N THR A 116 13.15 -12.77 10.62
CA THR A 116 12.34 -12.36 9.47
C THR A 116 10.96 -13.01 9.52
N PHE A 117 9.91 -12.23 9.30
CA PHE A 117 8.54 -12.73 9.17
C PHE A 117 8.40 -13.45 7.81
N ASN A 118 8.58 -14.78 7.80
CA ASN A 118 8.15 -15.61 6.67
C ASN A 118 6.65 -15.85 6.77
N ALA A 119 5.86 -14.99 6.12
CA ALA A 119 4.40 -15.14 6.01
C ALA A 119 3.94 -16.43 5.31
N THR A 120 4.86 -17.20 4.72
CA THR A 120 4.61 -18.48 4.03
C THR A 120 4.67 -19.72 4.94
N SER A 121 5.01 -19.61 6.22
CA SER A 121 5.26 -20.79 7.07
C SER A 121 4.03 -21.41 7.75
N GLN A 122 2.79 -20.93 7.50
CA GLN A 122 1.58 -21.48 8.14
C GLN A 122 0.69 -22.36 7.24
N ILE A 123 1.13 -22.77 6.06
CA ILE A 123 0.48 -23.88 5.33
C ILE A 123 1.23 -25.18 5.66
N LYS A 124 1.13 -25.63 6.91
CA LYS A 124 1.23 -27.07 7.20
C LYS A 124 -0.20 -27.57 7.30
N LYS A 125 -0.67 -28.16 6.20
CA LYS A 125 -1.87 -28.98 6.15
C LYS A 125 -1.73 -30.09 7.19
N ASN A 126 -2.70 -30.17 8.11
CA ASN A 126 -3.07 -31.44 8.72
C ASN A 126 -3.75 -32.32 7.68
#